data_AF-A0A7Y5C1Z0-F1
#
_entry.id   AF-A0A7Y5C1Z0-F1
#
_cell.length_a   1.000
_cell.length_b   1.000
_cell.length_c   1.000
_cell.angle_alpha   90.00
_cell.angle_beta   90.00
_cell.angle_gamma   90.00
#
_symmetry.space_group_name_H-M   'P 1'
#
loop_
_entity.id
_entity.type
_entity.pdbx_description
1 polymer ?
#
loop_
_entity_poly.entity_id
_entity_poly.type
_entity_poly.pdbx_seq_one_letter_code
_entity_poly.pdbx_strand_id
1 'polypeptide(L)'
;MFRFFSSNQPYVLFFVPLLAVALLLPIGFGPTPTVFYQQTVFISELFIAISNSNWVIYLISFFILSVNSVLIHQLTDKQSIFVKSNHITSVIYILLIAISPKISGLLQLHISSFFVLLVLIRISNLYMVEKPYSILFDCGLLLSLSSLFYLPSGFLLIWIYITTLIFKPITWRDFFIPIAGFITPYLFYTFFLFYFDKSIDSSIQLVSFFNALIVLSASDMISFGFIFALIAAALLTYFMNLQRKSVRVRNLYLSYLWLFIIIFLSILSFNGNIRTTTGLFAIPFSILLTDFLFVLEKRKWLPELIMVLLLVFFLFNHISINNWFSF
;
A
#
# COMPACT_ATOMS: atom_id res chain seq x y z
N MET A 1 -1.64 22.88 7.56
CA MET A 1 -1.11 21.61 7.03
C MET A 1 -1.38 21.47 5.52
N PHE A 2 -2.64 21.39 5.09
CA PHE A 2 -2.99 21.22 3.66
C PHE A 2 -2.33 22.25 2.72
N ARG A 3 -2.42 23.56 3.02
CA ARG A 3 -1.84 24.63 2.19
C ARG A 3 -0.32 24.59 2.05
N PHE A 4 0.38 24.06 3.07
CA PHE A 4 1.83 23.96 3.05
C PHE A 4 2.27 22.85 2.08
N PHE A 5 1.62 21.69 2.17
CA PHE A 5 1.91 20.52 1.33
C PHE A 5 1.28 20.56 -0.06
N SER A 6 0.31 21.45 -0.30
CA SER A 6 -0.19 21.74 -1.65
C SER A 6 0.77 22.57 -2.49
N SER A 7 1.83 23.12 -1.89
CA SER A 7 2.85 23.85 -2.63
C SER A 7 3.80 22.88 -3.35
N ASN A 8 4.11 23.18 -4.61
CA ASN A 8 5.02 22.37 -5.45
C ASN A 8 6.50 22.73 -5.21
N GLN A 9 6.86 23.09 -3.98
CA GLN A 9 8.19 23.57 -3.67
C GLN A 9 9.08 22.41 -3.22
N PRO A 10 10.32 22.30 -3.73
CA PRO A 10 11.18 21.14 -3.46
C PRO A 10 11.53 20.96 -1.98
N TYR A 11 11.51 22.02 -1.17
CA TYR A 11 11.74 21.90 0.27
C TYR A 11 10.65 21.07 0.98
N VAL A 12 9.43 21.02 0.43
CA VAL A 12 8.32 20.25 1.02
C VAL A 12 8.66 18.76 1.04
N LEU A 13 9.43 18.30 0.05
CA LEU A 13 9.89 16.93 -0.05
C LEU A 13 10.85 16.54 1.11
N PHE A 14 11.56 17.50 1.71
CA PHE A 14 12.37 17.25 2.92
C PHE A 14 11.51 17.11 4.18
N PHE A 15 10.36 17.80 4.26
CA PHE A 15 9.46 17.71 5.42
C PHE A 15 8.64 16.41 5.44
N VAL A 16 8.47 15.74 4.30
CA VAL A 16 7.70 14.49 4.19
C VAL A 16 8.37 13.32 4.95
N PRO A 17 9.66 13.00 4.76
CA PRO A 17 10.38 12.03 5.58
C PRO A 17 10.42 12.43 7.06
N LEU A 18 10.55 13.71 7.36
CA LEU A 18 10.61 14.22 8.73
C LEU A 18 9.28 13.99 9.46
N LEU A 19 8.15 14.15 8.75
CA LEU A 19 6.82 13.80 9.25
C LEU A 19 6.66 12.30 9.47
N ALA A 20 7.17 11.45 8.56
CA ALA A 20 7.15 10.00 8.76
C ALA A 20 7.93 9.59 10.02
N VAL A 21 9.13 10.14 10.21
CA VAL A 21 9.94 9.91 11.41
C VAL A 21 9.19 10.41 12.65
N ALA A 22 8.66 11.63 12.65
CA ALA A 22 7.94 12.19 13.79
C ALA A 22 6.73 11.35 14.23
N LEU A 23 5.95 10.83 13.28
CA LEU A 23 4.76 10.04 13.57
C LEU A 23 5.08 8.62 14.04
N LEU A 24 6.14 8.00 13.53
CA LEU A 24 6.45 6.60 13.84
C LEU A 24 7.58 6.41 14.86
N LEU A 25 8.32 7.46 15.23
CA LEU A 25 9.28 7.39 16.34
C LEU A 25 8.67 6.83 17.64
N PRO A 26 7.48 7.27 18.09
CA PRO A 26 6.84 6.72 19.29
C PRO A 26 6.59 5.21 19.22
N ILE A 27 6.40 4.69 18.01
CA ILE A 27 6.14 3.28 17.73
C ILE A 27 7.45 2.47 17.85
N GLY A 28 8.59 3.05 17.48
CA GLY A 28 9.91 2.42 17.58
C GLY A 28 10.38 2.13 19.01
N PHE A 29 9.89 2.89 20.00
CA PHE A 29 10.16 2.66 21.43
C PHE A 29 9.17 1.66 22.08
N GLY A 30 8.20 1.14 21.33
CA GLY A 30 7.24 0.15 21.79
C GLY A 30 7.80 -1.27 21.89
N PRO A 31 7.01 -2.23 22.41
CA PRO A 31 7.43 -3.64 22.50
C PRO A 31 7.83 -4.20 21.14
N THR A 32 8.77 -5.15 21.16
CA THR A 32 9.43 -5.69 19.97
C THR A 32 8.42 -6.15 18.92
N PRO A 33 8.64 -5.83 17.62
CA PRO A 33 7.78 -6.32 16.55
C PRO A 33 7.79 -7.84 16.58
N THR A 34 6.66 -8.48 16.86
CA THR A 34 6.52 -9.91 16.60
C THR A 34 6.52 -10.09 15.09
N VAL A 35 7.50 -10.80 14.53
CA VAL A 35 7.46 -11.16 13.11
C VAL A 35 6.30 -12.15 12.96
N PHE A 36 5.26 -11.77 12.21
CA PHE A 36 4.23 -12.75 11.84
C PHE A 36 4.81 -13.70 10.81
N TYR A 37 5.41 -14.79 11.30
CA TYR A 37 5.88 -15.92 10.49
C TYR A 37 4.77 -16.51 9.63
N GLN A 38 3.51 -16.37 10.07
CA GLN A 38 2.35 -16.91 9.39
C GLN A 38 1.99 -16.19 8.09
N GLN A 39 2.44 -14.95 7.81
CA GLN A 39 2.09 -14.22 6.57
C GLN A 39 3.29 -13.98 5.63
N THR A 40 4.49 -14.40 6.07
CA THR A 40 5.77 -14.14 5.41
C THR A 40 6.41 -15.47 5.05
N VAL A 41 5.95 -16.05 3.96
CA VAL A 41 6.19 -17.47 3.63
C VAL A 41 7.66 -17.75 3.28
N PHE A 42 8.43 -16.75 2.84
CA PHE A 42 9.66 -17.02 2.10
C PHE A 42 10.92 -16.23 2.51
N ILE A 43 10.81 -15.10 3.24
CA ILE A 43 11.99 -14.26 3.57
C ILE A 43 12.18 -14.08 5.09
N SER A 44 11.40 -14.81 5.90
CA SER A 44 11.47 -14.73 7.36
C SER A 44 12.88 -14.97 7.93
N GLU A 45 13.67 -15.84 7.31
CA GLU A 45 15.05 -16.15 7.71
C GLU A 45 16.05 -15.00 7.53
N LEU A 46 15.94 -14.22 6.44
CA LEU A 46 16.76 -13.02 6.23
C LEU A 46 16.44 -11.97 7.29
N PHE A 47 15.17 -11.87 7.70
CA PHE A 47 14.76 -10.96 8.77
C PHE A 47 15.20 -11.45 10.15
N ILE A 48 15.21 -12.76 10.41
CA ILE A 48 15.77 -13.32 11.65
C ILE A 48 17.25 -12.92 11.79
N ALA A 49 18.05 -13.01 10.73
CA ALA A 49 19.46 -12.60 10.77
C ALA A 49 19.66 -11.09 11.08
N ILE A 50 18.75 -10.24 10.59
CA ILE A 50 18.75 -8.78 10.83
C ILE A 50 18.13 -8.43 12.20
N SER A 51 17.34 -9.33 12.79
CA SER A 51 16.53 -9.07 13.99
C SER A 51 17.30 -8.97 15.31
N ASN A 52 18.61 -9.21 15.32
CA ASN A 52 19.43 -9.06 16.53
C ASN A 52 19.39 -7.63 17.11
N SER A 53 18.98 -6.63 16.32
CA SER A 53 18.79 -5.25 16.78
C SER A 53 17.48 -4.64 16.26
N ASN A 54 16.48 -4.50 17.13
CA ASN A 54 15.16 -3.95 16.79
C ASN A 54 15.22 -2.54 16.17
N TRP A 55 16.17 -1.71 16.60
CA TRP A 55 16.40 -0.37 16.07
C TRP A 55 16.70 -0.35 14.56
N VAL A 56 17.42 -1.37 14.06
CA VAL A 56 17.75 -1.46 12.64
C VAL A 56 16.50 -1.74 11.80
N ILE A 57 15.60 -2.61 12.28
CA ILE A 57 14.31 -2.89 11.62
C ILE A 57 13.48 -1.62 11.49
N TYR A 58 13.41 -0.80 12.55
CA TYR A 58 12.67 0.47 12.51
C TYR A 58 13.30 1.49 11.56
N LEU A 59 14.63 1.65 11.60
CA LEU A 59 15.34 2.56 10.70
C LEU A 59 15.12 2.19 9.23
N ILE A 60 15.24 0.91 8.90
CA ILE A 60 14.99 0.41 7.54
C ILE A 60 13.51 0.64 7.17
N SER A 61 12.58 0.36 8.08
CA SER A 61 11.14 0.58 7.84
C SER A 61 10.83 2.05 7.55
N PHE A 62 11.40 2.99 8.32
CA PHE A 62 11.23 4.43 8.09
C PHE A 62 11.85 4.88 6.78
N PHE A 63 13.03 4.36 6.46
CA PHE A 63 13.67 4.63 5.19
C PHE A 63 12.78 4.19 4.03
N ILE A 64 12.29 2.95 4.04
CA ILE A 64 11.43 2.42 2.97
C ILE A 64 10.09 3.17 2.90
N LEU A 65 9.48 3.51 4.04
CA LEU A 65 8.28 4.34 4.06
C LEU A 65 8.50 5.71 3.40
N SER A 66 9.64 6.35 3.68
CA SER A 66 10.00 7.62 3.05
C SER A 66 10.17 7.46 1.54
N VAL A 67 10.81 6.40 1.08
CA VAL A 67 10.95 6.06 -0.34
C VAL A 67 9.56 5.86 -0.97
N ASN A 68 8.67 5.10 -0.33
CA ASN A 68 7.30 4.88 -0.80
C ASN A 68 6.51 6.18 -0.93
N SER A 69 6.67 7.11 0.02
CA SER A 69 6.03 8.42 -0.02
C SER A 69 6.51 9.28 -1.20
N VAL A 70 7.77 9.14 -1.61
CA VAL A 70 8.30 9.83 -2.79
C VAL A 70 7.81 9.14 -4.07
N LEU A 71 7.81 7.81 -4.11
CA LEU A 71 7.33 7.03 -5.26
C LEU A 71 5.87 7.30 -5.58
N ILE A 72 5.01 7.39 -4.57
CA ILE A 72 3.58 7.67 -4.81
C ILE A 72 3.35 9.07 -5.37
N HIS A 73 4.14 10.06 -4.95
CA HIS A 73 4.09 11.40 -5.53
C HIS A 73 4.64 11.43 -6.97
N GLN A 74 5.75 10.73 -7.23
CA GLN A 74 6.24 10.58 -8.61
C GLN A 74 5.20 9.90 -9.52
N LEU A 75 4.47 8.92 -9.00
CA LEU A 75 3.38 8.26 -9.73
C LEU A 75 2.27 9.24 -10.07
N THR A 76 1.82 10.06 -9.11
CA THR A 76 0.73 11.02 -9.34
C THR A 76 1.12 12.14 -10.30
N ASP A 77 2.37 12.61 -10.20
CA ASP A 77 2.88 13.69 -11.03
C ASP A 77 3.14 13.22 -12.46
N LYS A 78 3.85 12.10 -12.64
CA LYS A 78 4.16 11.57 -13.99
C LYS A 78 2.91 11.22 -14.78
N GLN A 79 1.87 10.74 -14.11
CA GLN A 79 0.60 10.40 -14.76
C GLN A 79 -0.35 11.59 -14.87
N SER A 80 0.07 12.80 -14.44
CA SER A 80 -0.75 14.01 -14.45
C SER A 80 -2.15 13.78 -13.87
N ILE A 81 -2.22 12.99 -12.78
CA ILE A 81 -3.48 12.58 -12.16
C ILE A 81 -4.24 13.81 -11.67
N PHE A 82 -3.50 14.77 -11.12
CA PHE A 82 -3.99 16.06 -10.66
C PHE A 82 -3.56 17.17 -11.62
N VAL A 83 -4.38 18.22 -11.73
CA VAL A 83 -4.10 19.40 -12.56
C VAL A 83 -2.83 20.14 -12.12
N LYS A 84 -2.50 20.05 -10.83
CA LYS A 84 -1.28 20.64 -10.25
C LYS A 84 -0.52 19.56 -9.48
N SER A 85 0.80 19.51 -9.72
CA SER A 85 1.72 18.75 -8.87
C SER A 85 1.58 19.19 -7.41
N ASN A 86 1.54 18.22 -6.51
CA ASN A 86 1.39 18.44 -5.08
C ASN A 86 1.96 17.29 -4.28
N HIS A 87 2.39 17.57 -3.04
CA HIS A 87 2.91 16.57 -2.11
C HIS A 87 1.84 16.03 -1.15
N ILE A 88 0.56 16.39 -1.36
CA ILE A 88 -0.53 15.99 -0.47
C ILE A 88 -0.71 14.47 -0.46
N THR A 89 -0.58 13.80 -1.61
CA THR A 89 -0.70 12.34 -1.69
C THR A 89 0.35 11.63 -0.83
N SER A 90 1.61 12.10 -0.81
CA SER A 90 2.66 11.56 0.06
C SER A 90 2.30 11.66 1.53
N VAL A 91 1.79 12.83 1.95
CA VAL A 91 1.45 13.07 3.36
C VAL A 91 0.26 12.23 3.79
N ILE A 92 -0.79 12.13 2.96
CA ILE A 92 -1.94 11.27 3.23
C ILE A 92 -1.49 9.81 3.31
N TYR A 93 -0.63 9.36 2.39
CA TYR A 93 -0.09 8.00 2.42
C TYR A 93 0.61 7.68 3.76
N ILE A 94 1.47 8.58 4.24
CA ILE A 94 2.14 8.42 5.55
C ILE A 94 1.12 8.41 6.69
N LEU A 95 0.15 9.32 6.69
CA LEU A 95 -0.90 9.39 7.72
C LEU A 95 -1.74 8.11 7.76
N LEU A 96 -2.14 7.59 6.60
CA LEU A 96 -2.92 6.35 6.51
C LEU A 96 -2.15 5.15 7.05
N ILE A 97 -0.84 5.07 6.75
CA ILE A 97 0.03 4.04 7.32
C ILE A 97 0.18 4.20 8.83
N ALA A 98 0.34 5.43 9.32
CA ALA A 98 0.45 5.70 10.74
C ALA A 98 -0.83 5.30 11.50
N ILE A 99 -2.01 5.46 10.88
CA ILE A 99 -3.33 5.10 11.43
C ILE A 99 -3.52 3.58 11.59
N SER A 100 -2.68 2.72 11.01
CA SER A 100 -2.74 1.27 11.16
C SER A 100 -1.61 0.73 12.07
N PRO A 101 -1.56 1.02 13.40
CA PRO A 101 -0.46 0.53 14.22
C PRO A 101 -0.80 -0.89 14.70
N LYS A 102 -0.25 -1.89 14.03
CA LYS A 102 0.39 -2.98 14.74
C LYS A 102 1.82 -3.08 14.23
N ILE A 103 2.75 -3.07 15.18
CA ILE A 103 4.20 -2.95 15.02
C ILE A 103 4.77 -4.17 14.28
N SER A 104 4.07 -5.30 14.41
CA SER A 104 4.43 -6.60 13.89
C SER A 104 4.30 -6.67 12.36
N GLY A 105 5.44 -6.69 11.70
CA GLY A 105 5.58 -6.90 10.26
C GLY A 105 5.55 -5.65 9.36
N LEU A 106 5.68 -4.47 9.96
CA LEU A 106 5.77 -3.18 9.25
C LEU A 106 6.81 -3.20 8.13
N LEU A 107 7.98 -3.76 8.39
CA LEU A 107 9.06 -3.81 7.41
C LEU A 107 8.68 -4.62 6.15
N GLN A 108 8.11 -5.82 6.32
CA GLN A 108 7.70 -6.65 5.18
C GLN A 108 6.58 -5.97 4.38
N LEU A 109 5.64 -5.33 5.07
CA LEU A 109 4.57 -4.60 4.41
C LEU A 109 5.09 -3.38 3.63
N HIS A 110 6.04 -2.62 4.18
CA HIS A 110 6.62 -1.47 3.49
C HIS A 110 7.42 -1.90 2.26
N ILE A 111 8.16 -3.01 2.35
CA ILE A 111 8.86 -3.59 1.20
C ILE A 111 7.88 -4.09 0.14
N SER A 112 6.81 -4.78 0.54
CA SER A 112 5.75 -5.18 -0.40
C SER A 112 5.12 -3.96 -1.08
N SER A 113 4.78 -2.93 -0.30
CA SER A 113 4.21 -1.68 -0.80
C SER A 113 5.12 -0.99 -1.80
N PHE A 114 6.45 -1.04 -1.57
CA PHE A 114 7.46 -0.51 -2.50
C PHE A 114 7.37 -1.19 -3.87
N PHE A 115 7.35 -2.53 -3.89
CA PHE A 115 7.21 -3.28 -5.14
C PHE A 115 5.86 -3.03 -5.82
N VAL A 116 4.76 -2.96 -5.05
CA VAL A 116 3.42 -2.61 -5.60
C VAL A 116 3.41 -1.22 -6.23
N LEU A 117 4.07 -0.22 -5.61
CA LEU A 117 4.22 1.11 -6.19
C LEU A 117 5.02 1.08 -7.49
N LEU A 118 6.07 0.26 -7.59
CA LEU A 118 6.80 0.07 -8.84
C LEU A 118 5.94 -0.58 -9.93
N VAL A 119 5.12 -1.58 -9.58
CA VAL A 119 4.14 -2.17 -10.53
C VAL A 119 3.19 -1.10 -11.03
N LEU A 120 2.66 -0.24 -10.15
CA LEU A 120 1.75 0.85 -10.53
C LEU A 120 2.41 1.85 -11.48
N ILE A 121 3.67 2.22 -11.23
CA ILE A 121 4.45 3.10 -12.12
C ILE A 121 4.66 2.43 -13.48
N ARG A 122 4.95 1.13 -13.52
CA ARG A 122 5.19 0.40 -14.77
C ARG A 122 3.91 0.24 -15.58
N ILE A 123 2.83 -0.24 -14.97
CA ILE A 123 1.58 -0.52 -15.69
C ILE A 123 0.87 0.74 -16.16
N SER A 124 1.03 1.86 -15.45
CA SER A 124 0.44 3.14 -15.89
C SER A 124 1.05 3.67 -17.20
N ASN A 125 2.25 3.21 -17.56
CA ASN A 125 2.88 3.49 -18.86
C ASN A 125 2.39 2.58 -19.99
N LEU A 126 1.49 1.63 -19.72
CA LEU A 126 0.97 0.71 -20.74
C LEU A 126 0.02 1.40 -21.73
N TYR A 127 -0.57 2.53 -21.34
CA TYR A 127 -1.50 3.28 -22.16
C TYR A 127 -0.88 3.64 -23.53
N MET A 128 -1.47 3.13 -24.62
CA MET A 128 -1.02 3.31 -26.01
C MET A 128 0.33 2.67 -26.38
N VAL A 129 0.75 1.60 -25.68
CA VAL A 129 1.94 0.82 -26.07
C VAL A 129 1.55 -0.38 -26.93
N GLU A 130 2.05 -0.45 -28.17
CA GLU A 130 1.75 -1.54 -29.11
C GLU A 130 2.24 -2.91 -28.64
N LYS A 131 3.47 -2.97 -28.11
CA LYS A 131 4.10 -4.22 -27.63
C LYS A 131 4.50 -4.09 -26.15
N PRO A 132 3.55 -4.25 -25.20
CA PRO A 132 3.82 -4.03 -23.78
C PRO A 132 4.44 -5.24 -23.07
N TYR A 133 5.09 -6.14 -23.82
CA TYR A 133 5.59 -7.41 -23.28
C TYR A 133 6.60 -7.22 -22.14
N SER A 134 7.53 -6.27 -22.28
CA SER A 134 8.47 -5.93 -21.21
C SER A 134 7.74 -5.37 -19.98
N ILE A 135 6.80 -4.45 -20.18
CA ILE A 135 6.01 -3.85 -19.09
C ILE A 135 5.22 -4.92 -18.32
N LEU A 136 4.57 -5.83 -19.05
CA LEU A 136 3.77 -6.90 -18.46
C LEU A 136 4.61 -7.92 -17.71
N PHE A 137 5.77 -8.28 -18.26
CA PHE A 137 6.72 -9.16 -17.60
C PHE A 137 7.27 -8.52 -16.32
N ASP A 138 7.70 -7.26 -16.41
CA ASP A 138 8.19 -6.47 -15.27
C ASP A 138 7.12 -6.37 -14.17
N CYS A 139 5.86 -6.14 -14.54
CA CYS A 139 4.76 -6.08 -13.59
C CYS A 139 4.57 -7.42 -12.88
N GLY A 140 4.56 -8.54 -13.60
CA GLY A 140 4.50 -9.88 -13.00
C GLY A 140 5.67 -10.14 -12.04
N LEU A 141 6.89 -9.85 -12.49
CA LEU A 141 8.12 -10.05 -11.72
C LEU A 141 8.12 -9.21 -10.44
N LEU A 142 7.85 -7.91 -10.53
CA LEU A 142 7.80 -7.03 -9.36
C LEU A 142 6.70 -7.46 -8.38
N LEU A 143 5.55 -7.91 -8.89
CA LEU A 143 4.43 -8.37 -8.06
C LEU A 143 4.77 -9.68 -7.34
N SER A 144 5.50 -10.59 -7.98
CA SER A 144 6.00 -11.78 -7.30
C SER A 144 7.04 -11.46 -6.22
N LEU A 145 7.92 -10.48 -6.43
CA LEU A 145 8.81 -10.01 -5.37
C LEU A 145 8.00 -9.46 -4.19
N SER A 146 6.97 -8.66 -4.47
CA SER A 146 6.04 -8.19 -3.44
C SER A 146 5.41 -9.33 -2.65
N SER A 147 4.93 -10.38 -3.34
CA SER A 147 4.23 -11.50 -2.71
C SER A 147 5.13 -12.44 -1.91
N LEU A 148 6.44 -12.44 -2.18
CA LEU A 148 7.42 -13.11 -1.30
C LEU A 148 7.55 -12.43 0.07
N PHE A 149 7.42 -11.10 0.13
CA PHE A 149 7.44 -10.36 1.40
C PHE A 149 6.07 -10.34 2.09
N TYR A 150 4.99 -10.21 1.32
CA TYR A 150 3.63 -10.18 1.85
C TYR A 150 2.68 -10.87 0.88
N LEU A 151 2.35 -12.12 1.22
CA LEU A 151 1.62 -13.05 0.36
C LEU A 151 0.32 -12.46 -0.25
N PRO A 152 -0.51 -11.69 0.48
CA PRO A 152 -1.74 -11.15 -0.08
C PRO A 152 -1.56 -10.22 -1.27
N SER A 153 -0.38 -9.61 -1.43
CA SER A 153 -0.09 -8.82 -2.63
C SER A 153 -0.07 -9.65 -3.92
N GLY A 154 0.10 -10.98 -3.84
CA GLY A 154 0.01 -11.89 -5.00
C GLY A 154 -1.35 -11.84 -5.70
N PHE A 155 -2.44 -11.54 -4.98
CA PHE A 155 -3.78 -11.40 -5.54
C PHE A 155 -3.89 -10.21 -6.51
N LEU A 156 -2.96 -9.24 -6.42
CA LEU A 156 -2.89 -8.12 -7.36
C LEU A 156 -2.50 -8.56 -8.79
N LEU A 157 -2.14 -9.83 -9.02
CA LEU A 157 -1.97 -10.35 -10.38
C LEU A 157 -3.28 -10.24 -11.17
N ILE A 158 -4.43 -10.46 -10.52
CA ILE A 158 -5.76 -10.24 -11.11
C ILE A 158 -5.94 -8.77 -11.49
N TRP A 159 -5.43 -7.87 -10.67
CA TRP A 159 -5.48 -6.43 -10.92
C TRP A 159 -4.67 -6.02 -12.16
N ILE A 160 -3.52 -6.66 -12.42
CA ILE A 160 -2.75 -6.44 -13.66
C ILE A 160 -3.65 -6.73 -14.87
N TYR A 161 -4.37 -7.85 -14.88
CA TYR A 161 -5.25 -8.21 -16.00
C TYR A 161 -6.39 -7.22 -16.19
N ILE A 162 -7.06 -6.84 -15.11
CA ILE A 162 -8.14 -5.86 -15.19
C ILE A 162 -7.62 -4.52 -15.72
N THR A 163 -6.46 -4.08 -15.25
CA THR A 163 -5.85 -2.83 -15.73
C THR A 163 -5.46 -2.92 -17.21
N THR A 164 -4.95 -4.06 -17.66
CA THR A 164 -4.69 -4.27 -19.09
C THR A 164 -5.96 -4.21 -19.92
N LEU A 165 -7.07 -4.82 -19.48
CA LEU A 165 -8.37 -4.76 -20.16
C LEU A 165 -8.90 -3.33 -20.27
N ILE A 166 -8.69 -2.52 -19.24
CA ILE A 166 -9.11 -1.11 -19.21
C ILE A 166 -8.30 -0.27 -20.20
N PHE A 167 -7.02 -0.56 -20.39
CA PHE A 167 -6.15 0.22 -21.27
C PHE A 167 -6.15 -0.25 -22.72
N LYS A 168 -6.35 -1.55 -22.98
CA LYS A 168 -6.35 -2.12 -24.32
C LYS A 168 -7.05 -3.49 -24.37
N PRO A 169 -7.45 -3.98 -25.54
CA PRO A 169 -7.87 -5.37 -25.69
C PRO A 169 -6.72 -6.33 -25.34
N ILE A 170 -7.00 -7.35 -24.53
CA ILE A 170 -6.03 -8.39 -24.17
C ILE A 170 -5.81 -9.33 -25.36
N THR A 171 -4.54 -9.60 -25.66
CA THR A 171 -4.13 -10.73 -26.51
C THR A 171 -3.70 -11.93 -25.66
N TRP A 172 -3.65 -13.12 -26.24
CA TRP A 172 -3.17 -14.32 -25.52
C TRP A 172 -1.74 -14.12 -24.94
N ARG A 173 -0.88 -13.38 -25.64
CA ARG A 173 0.47 -13.04 -25.15
C ARG A 173 0.41 -12.16 -23.91
N ASP A 174 -0.46 -11.15 -23.92
CA ASP A 174 -0.65 -10.26 -22.77
C ASP A 174 -1.15 -11.03 -21.53
N PHE A 175 -1.82 -12.17 -21.73
CA PHE A 175 -2.26 -13.04 -20.64
C PHE A 175 -1.10 -13.83 -20.01
N PHE A 176 -0.28 -14.51 -20.81
CA PHE A 176 0.77 -15.40 -20.29
C PHE A 176 2.03 -14.68 -19.79
N ILE A 177 2.34 -13.51 -20.35
CA ILE A 177 3.58 -12.80 -20.02
C ILE A 177 3.66 -12.36 -18.53
N PRO A 178 2.61 -11.77 -17.92
CA PRO A 178 2.60 -11.50 -16.49
C PRO A 178 2.77 -12.75 -15.62
N ILE A 179 2.17 -13.88 -16.02
CA ILE A 179 2.33 -15.17 -15.31
C ILE A 179 3.78 -15.62 -15.36
N ALA A 180 4.42 -15.57 -16.54
CA ALA A 180 5.84 -15.93 -16.67
C ALA A 180 6.73 -15.04 -15.78
N GLY A 181 6.48 -13.73 -15.77
CA GLY A 181 7.16 -12.80 -14.87
C GLY A 181 6.95 -13.15 -13.40
N PHE A 182 5.71 -13.43 -13.01
CA PHE A 182 5.35 -13.75 -11.63
C PHE A 182 5.95 -15.08 -11.15
N ILE A 183 5.97 -16.12 -11.99
CA ILE A 183 6.54 -17.42 -11.61
C ILE A 183 8.07 -17.33 -11.44
N THR A 184 8.73 -16.40 -12.13
CA THR A 184 10.20 -16.34 -12.19
C THR A 184 10.87 -16.23 -10.81
N PRO A 185 10.55 -15.26 -9.92
CA PRO A 185 11.15 -15.19 -8.59
C PRO A 185 10.83 -16.40 -7.70
N TYR A 186 9.64 -16.99 -7.85
CA TYR A 186 9.29 -18.20 -7.11
C TYR A 186 10.16 -19.38 -7.52
N LEU A 187 10.47 -19.55 -8.82
CA LEU A 187 11.39 -20.60 -9.29
C LEU A 187 12.81 -20.41 -8.74
N PHE A 188 13.33 -19.17 -8.76
CA PHE A 188 14.65 -18.89 -8.18
C PHE A 188 14.68 -19.16 -6.68
N TYR A 189 13.60 -18.82 -5.99
CA TYR A 189 13.49 -19.03 -4.55
C TYR A 189 13.38 -20.52 -4.19
N THR A 190 12.58 -21.32 -4.93
CA THR A 190 12.51 -22.77 -4.69
C THR A 190 13.82 -23.46 -5.00
N PHE A 191 14.53 -23.03 -6.05
CA PHE A 191 15.88 -23.51 -6.35
C PHE A 191 16.87 -23.17 -5.23
N PHE A 192 16.79 -21.96 -4.68
CA PHE A 192 17.60 -21.55 -3.53
C PHE A 192 17.35 -22.45 -2.32
N LEU A 193 16.07 -22.73 -1.97
CA LEU A 193 15.76 -23.63 -0.86
C LEU A 193 16.32 -25.04 -1.08
N PHE A 194 16.16 -25.58 -2.28
CA PHE A 194 16.69 -26.88 -2.66
C PHE A 194 18.22 -26.94 -2.55
N TYR A 195 18.92 -25.90 -3.03
CA TYR A 195 20.38 -25.84 -2.98
C TYR A 195 20.95 -25.78 -1.55
N PHE A 196 20.21 -25.18 -0.61
CA PHE A 196 20.61 -25.04 0.80
C PHE A 196 19.99 -26.09 1.72
N ASP A 197 19.40 -27.16 1.18
CA ASP A 197 18.73 -28.23 1.93
C ASP A 197 17.68 -27.73 2.95
N LYS A 198 17.00 -26.62 2.62
CA LYS A 198 15.95 -26.06 3.48
C LYS A 198 14.61 -26.70 3.16
N SER A 199 13.87 -27.11 4.21
CA SER A 199 12.57 -27.75 4.07
C SER A 199 11.54 -26.82 3.42
N ILE A 200 10.79 -27.34 2.45
CA ILE A 200 9.66 -26.64 1.81
C ILE A 200 8.46 -26.53 2.78
N ASP A 201 8.45 -27.28 3.88
CA ASP A 201 7.32 -27.35 4.83
C ASP A 201 6.97 -25.99 5.47
N SER A 202 7.95 -25.10 5.68
CA SER A 202 7.69 -23.74 6.15
C SER A 202 6.88 -22.90 5.15
N SER A 203 6.89 -23.28 3.87
CA SER A 203 6.19 -22.59 2.80
C SER A 203 4.76 -23.07 2.50
N ILE A 204 4.40 -24.27 2.98
CA ILE A 204 3.12 -24.94 2.66
C ILE A 204 1.97 -24.51 3.61
N GLN A 205 2.24 -23.61 4.56
CA GLN A 205 1.16 -23.00 5.38
C GLN A 205 0.14 -22.18 4.55
N LEU A 206 0.35 -22.03 3.22
CA LEU A 206 -0.57 -21.53 2.19
C LEU A 206 -2.03 -22.02 2.31
N VAL A 207 -2.26 -23.19 2.90
CA VAL A 207 -3.61 -23.78 3.02
C VAL A 207 -4.35 -23.35 4.31
N SER A 208 -3.64 -22.97 5.39
CA SER A 208 -4.27 -22.52 6.65
C SER A 208 -4.79 -21.06 6.60
N PHE A 209 -4.61 -20.37 5.48
CA PHE A 209 -4.97 -18.96 5.33
C PHE A 209 -6.45 -18.68 5.11
N PHE A 210 -7.27 -19.66 4.74
CA PHE A 210 -8.63 -19.39 4.26
C PHE A 210 -9.75 -19.44 5.30
N ASN A 211 -9.45 -19.60 6.59
CA ASN A 211 -10.49 -19.73 7.61
C ASN A 211 -10.10 -19.07 8.94
N ALA A 212 -10.58 -17.85 9.16
CA ALA A 212 -10.78 -17.30 10.50
C ALA A 212 -11.89 -16.26 10.49
N LEU A 213 -12.74 -16.30 11.51
CA LEU A 213 -13.71 -15.24 11.78
C LEU A 213 -12.97 -13.99 12.25
N ILE A 214 -13.24 -12.87 11.60
CA ILE A 214 -12.70 -11.56 11.98
C ILE A 214 -13.35 -11.15 13.31
N VAL A 215 -12.57 -11.18 14.40
CA VAL A 215 -13.00 -10.64 15.70
C VAL A 215 -12.52 -9.19 15.79
N LEU A 216 -13.47 -8.25 15.74
CA LEU A 216 -13.19 -6.82 15.85
C LEU A 216 -13.36 -6.36 17.30
N SER A 217 -12.39 -5.61 17.82
CA SER A 217 -12.59 -4.87 19.07
C SER A 217 -13.50 -3.65 18.86
N ALA A 218 -14.05 -3.09 19.92
CA ALA A 218 -14.83 -1.84 19.84
C ALA A 218 -13.99 -0.67 19.27
N SER A 219 -12.69 -0.60 19.60
CA SER A 219 -11.76 0.38 19.01
C SER A 219 -11.52 0.15 17.52
N ASP A 220 -11.45 -1.12 17.09
CA ASP A 220 -11.36 -1.46 15.68
C ASP A 220 -12.58 -0.99 14.90
N MET A 221 -13.79 -1.22 15.43
CA MET A 221 -15.04 -0.82 14.77
C MET A 221 -15.12 0.70 14.56
N ILE A 222 -14.73 1.50 15.55
CA ILE A 222 -14.69 2.97 15.42
C ILE A 222 -13.68 3.37 14.35
N SER A 223 -12.51 2.72 14.31
CA SER A 223 -11.48 3.02 13.33
C SER A 223 -11.86 2.69 11.90
N PHE A 224 -12.43 1.51 11.68
CA PHE A 224 -12.94 1.11 10.39
C PHE A 224 -14.14 1.96 9.97
N GLY A 225 -15.02 2.33 10.89
CA GLY A 225 -16.14 3.23 10.60
C GLY A 225 -15.69 4.59 10.08
N PHE A 226 -14.69 5.20 10.73
CA PHE A 226 -14.13 6.49 10.29
C PHE A 226 -13.44 6.39 8.93
N ILE A 227 -12.58 5.39 8.74
CA ILE A 227 -11.89 5.16 7.45
C ILE A 227 -12.90 4.85 6.34
N PHE A 228 -13.92 4.03 6.63
CA PHE A 228 -14.98 3.69 5.68
C PHE A 228 -15.80 4.91 5.27
N ALA A 229 -16.14 5.79 6.21
CA ALA A 229 -16.84 7.04 5.90
C ALA A 229 -16.02 7.94 4.96
N LEU A 230 -14.70 8.06 5.19
CA LEU A 230 -13.81 8.80 4.31
C LEU A 230 -13.67 8.15 2.92
N ILE A 231 -13.58 6.82 2.86
CA ILE A 231 -13.58 6.07 1.60
C ILE A 231 -14.88 6.33 0.83
N ALA A 232 -16.03 6.21 1.48
CA ALA A 232 -17.33 6.44 0.86
C ALA A 232 -17.43 7.87 0.29
N ALA A 233 -16.98 8.88 1.04
CA ALA A 233 -16.94 10.26 0.57
C ALA A 233 -16.00 10.45 -0.64
N ALA A 234 -14.81 9.84 -0.60
CA ALA A 234 -13.86 9.88 -1.71
C ALA A 234 -14.42 9.19 -2.98
N LEU A 235 -15.07 8.03 -2.83
CA LEU A 235 -15.71 7.32 -3.94
C LEU A 235 -16.87 8.11 -4.54
N LEU A 236 -17.71 8.72 -3.71
CA LEU A 236 -18.86 9.51 -4.16
C LEU A 236 -18.39 10.71 -5.00
N THR A 237 -17.37 11.43 -4.54
CA THR A 237 -16.80 12.55 -5.30
C THR A 237 -16.10 12.12 -6.57
N TYR A 238 -15.47 10.95 -6.57
CA TYR A 238 -14.95 10.33 -7.78
C TYR A 238 -16.07 10.15 -8.83
N PHE A 239 -17.16 9.46 -8.48
CA PHE A 239 -18.26 9.18 -9.42
C PHE A 239 -18.91 10.45 -9.96
N MET A 240 -19.05 11.49 -9.12
CA MET A 240 -19.60 12.78 -9.55
C MET A 240 -18.70 13.55 -10.53
N ASN A 241 -17.38 13.40 -10.44
CA ASN A 241 -16.42 14.17 -11.25
C ASN A 241 -15.81 13.38 -12.41
N LEU A 242 -16.19 12.12 -12.57
CA LEU A 242 -15.67 11.20 -13.59
C LEU A 242 -15.72 11.76 -15.03
N GLN A 243 -16.82 12.41 -15.40
CA GLN A 243 -17.06 12.91 -16.76
C GLN A 243 -16.17 14.10 -17.14
N ARG A 244 -15.58 14.79 -16.16
CA ARG A 244 -14.73 15.97 -16.40
C ARG A 244 -13.28 15.61 -16.70
N LYS A 245 -12.87 14.36 -16.47
CA LYS A 245 -11.49 13.89 -16.64
C LYS A 245 -11.27 13.39 -18.05
N SER A 246 -10.04 13.54 -18.57
CA SER A 246 -9.66 12.97 -19.87
C SER A 246 -9.80 11.44 -19.87
N VAL A 247 -9.95 10.82 -21.04
CA VAL A 247 -10.14 9.36 -21.15
C VAL A 247 -8.98 8.59 -20.50
N ARG A 248 -7.73 9.06 -20.70
CA ARG A 248 -6.54 8.47 -20.06
C ARG A 248 -6.64 8.52 -18.53
N VAL A 249 -6.92 9.70 -17.97
CA VAL A 249 -7.02 9.88 -16.52
C VAL A 249 -8.18 9.07 -15.96
N ARG A 250 -9.34 9.05 -16.61
CA ARG A 250 -10.49 8.22 -16.22
C ARG A 250 -10.13 6.74 -16.13
N ASN A 251 -9.44 6.20 -17.14
CA ASN A 251 -9.02 4.81 -17.15
C ASN A 251 -8.01 4.50 -16.03
N LEU A 252 -7.10 5.43 -15.71
CA LEU A 252 -6.20 5.30 -14.56
C LEU A 252 -6.98 5.24 -13.24
N TYR A 253 -7.95 6.13 -13.02
CA TYR A 253 -8.77 6.06 -11.81
C TYR A 253 -9.60 4.77 -11.72
N LEU A 254 -10.15 4.29 -12.84
CA LEU A 254 -10.82 2.99 -12.88
C LEU A 254 -9.86 1.86 -12.46
N SER A 255 -8.61 1.89 -12.93
CA SER A 255 -7.60 0.93 -12.50
C SER A 255 -7.33 0.99 -10.99
N TYR A 256 -7.24 2.20 -10.40
CA TYR A 256 -7.03 2.35 -8.94
C TYR A 256 -8.25 1.91 -8.12
N LEU A 257 -9.46 2.06 -8.63
CA LEU A 257 -10.66 1.51 -7.98
C LEU A 257 -10.66 -0.01 -7.96
N TRP A 258 -10.30 -0.65 -9.08
CA TRP A 258 -10.16 -2.10 -9.10
C TRP A 258 -9.04 -2.57 -8.16
N LEU A 259 -7.94 -1.82 -8.07
CA LEU A 259 -6.89 -2.09 -7.09
C LEU A 259 -7.45 -2.06 -5.66
N PHE A 260 -8.23 -1.03 -5.32
CA PHE A 260 -8.89 -0.91 -4.03
C PHE A 260 -9.79 -2.12 -3.73
N ILE A 261 -10.63 -2.53 -4.68
CA ILE A 261 -11.55 -3.68 -4.54
C ILE A 261 -10.77 -4.99 -4.35
N ILE A 262 -9.70 -5.19 -5.11
CA ILE A 262 -8.92 -6.44 -5.05
C ILE A 262 -8.13 -6.55 -3.75
N ILE A 263 -7.59 -5.44 -3.25
CA ILE A 263 -6.97 -5.42 -1.91
C ILE A 263 -8.05 -5.73 -0.85
N PHE A 264 -9.26 -5.18 -0.97
CA PHE A 264 -10.37 -5.50 -0.06
C PHE A 264 -10.71 -6.99 -0.04
N LEU A 265 -10.87 -7.58 -1.22
CA LEU A 265 -11.13 -9.02 -1.35
C LEU A 265 -9.96 -9.85 -0.82
N SER A 266 -8.71 -9.40 -1.00
CA SER A 266 -7.54 -10.07 -0.43
C SER A 266 -7.60 -10.06 1.09
N ILE A 267 -7.94 -8.95 1.75
CA ILE A 267 -8.08 -8.91 3.21
C ILE A 267 -9.13 -9.90 3.70
N LEU A 268 -10.28 -9.99 3.01
CA LEU A 268 -11.33 -10.94 3.39
C LEU A 268 -10.90 -12.40 3.23
N SER A 269 -10.00 -12.66 2.27
CA SER A 269 -9.56 -14.02 1.92
C SER A 269 -8.42 -14.53 2.81
N PHE A 270 -7.58 -13.63 3.34
CA PHE A 270 -6.41 -14.01 4.13
C PHE A 270 -6.64 -13.89 5.64
N ASN A 271 -6.41 -15.01 6.33
CA ASN A 271 -6.38 -15.14 7.78
C ASN A 271 -5.19 -14.37 8.38
N GLY A 272 -5.42 -13.12 8.74
CA GLY A 272 -4.64 -12.54 9.82
C GLY A 272 -5.17 -11.19 10.27
N ASN A 273 -4.39 -10.55 11.15
CA ASN A 273 -4.76 -9.28 11.75
C ASN A 273 -5.15 -8.27 10.67
N ILE A 274 -6.43 -7.86 10.62
CA ILE A 274 -6.92 -6.85 9.67
C ILE A 274 -6.05 -5.59 9.74
N ARG A 275 -5.47 -5.29 10.90
CA ARG A 275 -4.57 -4.14 11.09
C ARG A 275 -3.23 -4.23 10.36
N THR A 276 -2.69 -5.43 10.10
CA THR A 276 -1.46 -5.57 9.30
C THR A 276 -1.78 -5.57 7.83
N THR A 277 -2.95 -6.06 7.43
CA THR A 277 -3.32 -6.17 6.02
C THR A 277 -3.80 -4.84 5.41
N THR A 278 -4.16 -3.86 6.24
CA THR A 278 -4.60 -2.51 5.83
C THR A 278 -3.50 -1.61 5.27
N GLY A 279 -2.21 -1.93 5.43
CA GLY A 279 -1.14 -1.04 4.94
C GLY A 279 -1.11 -0.89 3.41
N LEU A 280 -1.48 -1.92 2.65
CA LEU A 280 -1.57 -1.82 1.18
C LEU A 280 -2.73 -0.92 0.72
N PHE A 281 -3.80 -0.79 1.52
CA PHE A 281 -4.91 0.10 1.22
C PHE A 281 -4.52 1.57 1.17
N ALA A 282 -3.47 1.96 1.89
CA ALA A 282 -2.98 3.32 1.90
C ALA A 282 -2.61 3.81 0.48
N ILE A 283 -2.17 2.91 -0.40
CA ILE A 283 -1.76 3.26 -1.78
C ILE A 283 -2.95 3.82 -2.60
N PRO A 284 -3.99 3.03 -2.95
CA PRO A 284 -5.11 3.56 -3.73
C PRO A 284 -5.88 4.64 -2.95
N PHE A 285 -6.00 4.48 -1.63
CA PHE A 285 -6.83 5.38 -0.83
C PHE A 285 -6.22 6.78 -0.72
N SER A 286 -4.90 6.91 -0.62
CA SER A 286 -4.25 8.22 -0.61
C SER A 286 -4.49 9.01 -1.88
N ILE A 287 -4.50 8.37 -3.05
CA ILE A 287 -4.78 9.00 -4.34
C ILE A 287 -6.23 9.49 -4.39
N LEU A 288 -7.20 8.63 -4.01
CA LEU A 288 -8.62 8.97 -4.00
C LEU A 288 -8.94 10.08 -2.98
N LEU A 289 -8.35 10.01 -1.78
CA LEU A 289 -8.55 11.02 -0.74
C LEU A 289 -7.93 12.35 -1.15
N THR A 290 -6.78 12.35 -1.83
CA THR A 290 -6.19 13.58 -2.39
C THR A 290 -7.15 14.25 -3.38
N ASP A 291 -7.74 13.50 -4.31
CA ASP A 291 -8.74 14.02 -5.26
C ASP A 291 -9.94 14.65 -4.53
N PHE A 292 -10.45 13.96 -3.51
CA PHE A 292 -11.53 14.46 -2.65
C PHE A 292 -11.18 15.79 -1.98
N LEU A 293 -9.98 15.91 -1.40
CA LEU A 293 -9.55 17.16 -0.75
C LEU A 293 -9.40 18.32 -1.75
N PHE A 294 -8.95 18.06 -2.98
CA PHE A 294 -8.87 19.09 -4.02
C PHE A 294 -10.25 19.58 -4.46
N VAL A 295 -11.24 18.69 -4.56
CA VAL A 295 -12.62 19.09 -4.84
C VAL A 295 -13.16 20.01 -3.73
N LEU A 296 -12.77 19.73 -2.48
CA LEU A 296 -13.13 20.53 -1.31
C LEU A 296 -12.31 21.81 -1.13
N GLU A 297 -11.25 22.04 -1.92
CA GLU A 297 -10.36 23.21 -1.80
C GLU A 297 -11.11 24.54 -1.89
N LYS A 298 -12.25 24.56 -2.62
CA LYS A 298 -13.17 25.72 -2.65
C LYS A 298 -13.58 26.19 -1.25
N ARG A 299 -13.72 25.27 -0.31
CA ARG A 299 -13.99 25.53 1.11
C ARG A 299 -12.70 25.33 1.90
N LYS A 300 -11.84 26.36 1.91
CA LYS A 300 -10.47 26.33 2.46
C LYS A 300 -10.29 25.70 3.85
N TRP A 301 -11.32 25.69 4.70
CA TRP A 301 -11.28 25.11 6.05
C TRP A 301 -11.54 23.59 6.09
N LEU A 302 -12.30 23.03 5.14
CA LEU A 302 -12.68 21.61 5.16
C LEU A 302 -11.50 20.66 4.93
N PRO A 303 -10.60 20.89 3.95
CA PRO A 303 -9.43 20.03 3.77
C PRO A 303 -8.49 20.06 4.97
N GLU A 304 -8.32 21.23 5.59
CA GLU A 304 -7.52 21.38 6.80
C GLU A 304 -8.14 20.59 7.97
N LEU A 305 -9.46 20.67 8.13
CA LEU A 305 -10.19 19.92 9.15
C LEU A 305 -10.01 18.40 8.98
N ILE A 306 -10.16 17.88 7.75
CA ILE A 306 -10.01 16.43 7.49
C ILE A 306 -8.58 15.96 7.78
N MET A 307 -7.56 16.74 7.39
CA MET A 307 -6.16 16.42 7.70
C MET A 307 -5.89 16.41 9.21
N VAL A 308 -6.48 17.35 9.95
CA VAL A 308 -6.39 17.38 11.42
C VAL A 308 -7.13 16.20 12.03
N LEU A 309 -8.31 15.84 11.52
CA LEU A 309 -9.05 14.65 11.97
C LEU A 309 -8.23 13.36 11.77
N LEU A 310 -7.53 13.21 10.64
CA LEU A 310 -6.63 12.07 10.41
C LEU A 310 -5.51 12.00 11.46
N LEU A 311 -4.92 13.14 11.83
CA LEU A 311 -3.90 13.21 12.90
C LEU A 311 -4.47 12.88 14.28
N VAL A 312 -5.65 13.42 14.63
CA VAL A 312 -6.33 13.10 15.89
C VAL A 312 -6.67 11.62 15.94
N PHE A 313 -7.11 11.05 14.82
CA PHE A 313 -7.46 9.65 14.71
C PHE A 313 -6.24 8.74 14.86
N PHE A 314 -5.10 9.13 14.29
CA PHE A 314 -3.81 8.49 14.54
C PHE A 314 -3.47 8.45 16.04
N LEU A 315 -3.56 9.59 16.73
CA LEU A 315 -3.27 9.68 18.17
C LEU A 315 -4.21 8.78 19.00
N PHE A 316 -5.50 8.78 18.65
CA PHE A 316 -6.50 7.92 19.29
C PHE A 316 -6.14 6.44 19.15
N ASN A 317 -5.82 5.99 17.93
CA ASN A 317 -5.42 4.60 17.69
C ASN A 317 -4.15 4.26 18.48
N HIS A 318 -3.13 5.11 18.46
CA HIS A 318 -1.88 4.89 19.19
C HIS A 318 -2.10 4.75 20.71
N ILE A 319 -2.95 5.60 21.31
CA ILE A 319 -3.32 5.52 22.73
C ILE A 319 -4.08 4.22 23.02
N SER A 320 -5.06 3.86 22.19
CA SER A 320 -5.88 2.65 22.35
C SER A 320 -5.09 1.35 22.25
N ILE A 321 -3.99 1.37 21.50
CA ILE A 321 -3.10 0.22 21.30
C ILE A 321 -2.13 0.08 22.47
N ASN A 322 -1.64 1.20 23.00
CA ASN A 322 -0.67 1.21 24.07
C ASN A 322 -1.28 1.13 25.48
N ASN A 323 -2.62 1.22 25.65
CA ASN A 323 -3.35 1.15 26.92
C ASN A 323 -2.48 1.32 28.18
N TRP A 324 -1.99 2.54 28.35
CA TRP A 324 -1.39 3.07 29.59
C TRP A 324 -2.44 3.28 30.70
N PHE A 325 -3.69 2.88 30.46
CA PHE A 325 -4.82 3.01 31.38
C PHE A 325 -5.53 1.65 31.57
N SER A 326 -4.77 0.63 31.95
CA SER A 326 -5.33 -0.45 32.76
C SER A 326 -5.21 -0.05 34.23
N PHE A 327 -6.25 0.61 34.75
CA PHE A 327 -6.53 0.69 36.19
C PHE A 327 -7.60 -0.34 36.52
#